data_AF-A0A6A5RFI9-F1
#
_entry.id   AF-A0A6A5RFI9-F1
#
_cell.length_a   1.000
_cell.length_b   1.000
_cell.length_c   1.000
_cell.angle_alpha   90.00
_cell.angle_beta   90.00
_cell.angle_gamma   90.00
#
_symmetry.space_group_name_H-M   'P 1'
#
loop_
_entity.id
_entity.type
_entity.pdbx_description
1 polymer ?
#
loop_
_entity_poly.entity_id
_entity_poly.type
_entity_poly.pdbx_seq_one_letter_code
_entity_poly.pdbx_strand_id
1 'polypeptide(L)'
;MPAPPKAGNQQAKMQDIRADETWLLPFLPDELLGEIGAYIEKPKDFVNFSFASHRFRRATIHVQGQRIDNITVYPRLACMKALLGAVQDEMAGKYVRNITLLAEGLKEHEFGYDWAWEDLQIWGGLEFCNEDVKIINMINAAHSDDVMANGDFIISGEYRTMLTAVLQRLPNLRTITCRKLAAGEQIPGWSGVKLFEKLSFYCDGLDTRHIFYGDWMYDTLHRRITHYRDEFGDLISEPDCGPQASFVDDLKASMNKSGTKAKVVFMPVAKYESA
;
A
#
# COMPACT_ATOMS: atom_id res chain seq x y z
N MET A 1 83.23 13.82 8.93
CA MET A 1 81.77 13.87 9.14
C MET A 1 81.08 14.17 7.81
N PRO A 2 80.38 13.18 7.22
CA PRO A 2 79.38 13.42 6.19
C PRO A 2 77.94 13.25 6.74
N ALA A 3 77.03 14.05 6.20
CA ALA A 3 75.62 14.20 6.57
C ALA A 3 74.78 12.91 6.38
N PRO A 4 73.64 12.77 7.08
CA PRO A 4 72.82 11.55 7.02
C PRO A 4 72.01 11.48 5.71
N PRO A 5 71.72 10.27 5.20
CA PRO A 5 70.89 10.09 4.02
C PRO A 5 69.41 10.35 4.34
N LYS A 6 68.75 11.04 3.39
CA LYS A 6 67.35 11.47 3.43
C LYS A 6 66.37 10.30 3.31
N ALA A 7 65.22 10.47 3.97
CA ALA A 7 64.07 9.57 3.94
C ALA A 7 63.60 9.26 2.52
N GLY A 8 63.56 7.97 2.18
CA GLY A 8 62.96 7.43 0.96
C GLY A 8 61.53 6.98 1.23
N ASN A 9 60.59 7.57 0.48
CA ASN A 9 59.16 7.30 0.46
C ASN A 9 58.80 5.80 0.47
N GLN A 10 58.12 5.35 1.52
CA GLN A 10 57.26 4.17 1.45
C GLN A 10 55.95 4.56 0.78
N GLN A 11 55.91 4.50 -0.55
CA GLN A 11 54.64 4.35 -1.25
C GLN A 11 54.31 2.86 -1.29
N ALA A 12 53.39 2.47 -0.40
CA ALA A 12 52.69 1.21 -0.50
C ALA A 12 52.00 1.15 -1.88
N LYS A 13 52.51 0.29 -2.76
CA LYS A 13 51.79 -0.13 -3.96
C LYS A 13 50.58 -0.94 -3.52
N MET A 14 49.45 -0.26 -3.28
CA MET A 14 48.14 -0.90 -3.45
C MET A 14 48.08 -1.38 -4.90
N GLN A 15 48.12 -2.69 -5.08
CA GLN A 15 47.91 -3.31 -6.38
C GLN A 15 46.49 -2.94 -6.84
N ASP A 16 46.42 -2.28 -8.00
CA ASP A 16 45.20 -2.16 -8.80
C ASP A 16 44.64 -3.56 -9.04
N ILE A 17 43.57 -3.91 -8.32
CA ILE A 17 42.77 -5.09 -8.60
C ILE A 17 42.03 -4.77 -9.90
N ARG A 18 42.53 -5.32 -11.02
CA ARG A 18 41.92 -5.19 -12.33
C ARG A 18 40.48 -5.69 -12.29
N ALA A 19 39.56 -4.89 -12.79
CA ALA A 19 38.12 -5.19 -12.91
C ALA A 19 37.79 -6.27 -13.98
N ASP A 20 38.72 -7.17 -14.28
CA ASP A 20 38.61 -8.17 -15.36
C ASP A 20 38.56 -9.62 -14.86
N GLU A 21 38.66 -9.85 -13.54
CA GLU A 21 38.36 -11.16 -12.98
C GLU A 21 36.87 -11.24 -12.67
N THR A 22 36.07 -11.79 -13.59
CA THR A 22 34.79 -12.37 -13.20
C THR A 22 35.08 -13.58 -12.33
N TRP A 23 35.19 -13.37 -11.02
CA TRP A 23 35.23 -14.45 -10.05
C TRP A 23 33.95 -15.27 -10.24
N LEU A 24 34.10 -16.45 -10.85
CA LEU A 24 33.00 -17.41 -10.99
C LEU A 24 32.57 -17.77 -9.58
N LEU A 25 31.43 -17.22 -9.15
CA LEU A 25 30.79 -17.60 -7.90
C LEU A 25 30.70 -19.13 -7.90
N PRO A 26 31.27 -19.82 -6.88
CA PRO A 26 31.13 -21.26 -6.78
C PRO A 26 29.64 -21.61 -6.83
N PHE A 27 29.30 -22.77 -7.40
CA PHE A 27 27.92 -23.19 -7.51
C PHE A 27 27.30 -23.29 -6.11
N LEU A 28 26.56 -22.25 -5.71
CA LEU A 28 25.77 -22.22 -4.48
C LEU A 28 24.47 -22.98 -4.75
N PRO A 29 24.05 -23.97 -3.94
CA PRO A 29 22.74 -24.62 -4.07
C PRO A 29 21.58 -23.62 -4.02
N ASP A 30 20.45 -23.98 -4.62
CA ASP A 30 19.26 -23.11 -4.69
C ASP A 30 18.70 -22.82 -3.29
N GLU A 31 18.89 -23.74 -2.34
CA GLU A 31 18.53 -23.58 -0.93
C GLU A 31 19.31 -22.43 -0.28
N LEU A 32 20.63 -22.34 -0.53
CA LEU A 32 21.46 -21.25 -0.01
C LEU A 32 21.13 -19.92 -0.66
N LEU A 33 20.84 -19.91 -1.97
CA LEU A 33 20.38 -18.70 -2.66
C LEU A 33 19.04 -18.21 -2.11
N GLY A 34 18.13 -19.14 -1.81
CA GLY A 34 16.88 -18.89 -1.11
C GLY A 34 17.11 -18.26 0.25
N GLU A 35 17.99 -18.86 1.06
CA GLU A 35 18.33 -18.36 2.40
C GLU A 35 18.95 -16.96 2.35
N ILE A 36 19.93 -16.72 1.46
CA ILE A 36 20.49 -15.37 1.22
C ILE A 36 19.38 -14.39 0.87
N GLY A 37 18.48 -14.76 -0.05
CA GLY A 37 17.33 -13.95 -0.44
C GLY A 37 16.40 -13.65 0.73
N ALA A 38 16.23 -14.57 1.68
CA ALA A 38 15.42 -14.36 2.88
C ALA A 38 16.01 -13.29 3.82
N TYR A 39 17.35 -13.20 3.91
CA TYR A 39 18.05 -12.20 4.72
C TYR A 39 18.07 -10.79 4.11
N ILE A 40 17.67 -10.59 2.85
CA ILE A 40 17.67 -9.26 2.23
C ILE A 40 16.46 -8.43 2.68
N GLU A 41 16.60 -7.64 3.74
CA GLU A 41 15.48 -6.88 4.31
C GLU A 41 14.83 -5.90 3.32
N LYS A 42 15.66 -5.17 2.56
CA LYS A 42 15.18 -4.13 1.63
C LYS A 42 14.48 -4.74 0.42
N PRO A 43 13.19 -4.43 0.16
CA PRO A 43 12.45 -5.00 -0.96
C PRO A 43 13.12 -4.76 -2.32
N LYS A 44 13.70 -3.57 -2.53
CA LYS A 44 14.40 -3.21 -3.77
C LYS A 44 15.63 -4.11 -4.00
N ASP A 45 16.39 -4.37 -2.96
CA ASP A 45 17.60 -5.20 -3.05
C ASP A 45 17.23 -6.67 -3.29
N PHE A 46 16.15 -7.15 -2.67
CA PHE A 46 15.62 -8.49 -2.91
C PHE A 46 15.16 -8.67 -4.37
N VAL A 47 14.45 -7.68 -4.92
CA VAL A 47 14.02 -7.70 -6.32
C VAL A 47 15.23 -7.69 -7.26
N ASN A 48 16.23 -6.85 -7.00
CA ASN A 48 17.47 -6.83 -7.78
C ASN A 48 18.22 -8.17 -7.71
N PHE A 49 18.29 -8.78 -6.52
CA PHE A 49 18.90 -10.08 -6.31
C PHE A 49 18.16 -11.19 -7.07
N SER A 50 16.83 -11.23 -6.97
CA SER A 50 15.97 -12.17 -7.70
C SER A 50 16.13 -12.03 -9.22
N PHE A 51 16.21 -10.79 -9.74
CA PHE A 51 16.36 -10.52 -11.16
C PHE A 51 17.79 -10.59 -11.70
N ALA A 52 18.80 -10.86 -10.86
CA ALA A 52 20.17 -11.02 -11.33
C ALA A 52 20.31 -12.17 -12.35
N SER A 53 19.51 -13.24 -12.21
CA SER A 53 19.40 -14.31 -13.21
C SER A 53 18.11 -15.13 -13.05
N HIS A 54 17.75 -15.91 -14.08
CA HIS A 54 16.64 -16.87 -13.99
C HIS A 54 16.79 -17.87 -12.83
N ARG A 55 18.03 -18.25 -12.49
CA ARG A 55 18.31 -19.17 -11.40
C ARG A 55 17.98 -18.54 -10.05
N PHE A 56 18.43 -17.31 -9.82
CA PHE A 56 18.18 -16.59 -8.57
C PHE A 56 16.68 -16.40 -8.39
N ARG A 57 15.97 -15.97 -9.44
CA ARG A 57 14.51 -15.84 -9.43
C ARG A 57 13.80 -17.12 -8.99
N ARG A 58 14.20 -18.28 -9.55
CA ARG A 58 13.62 -19.58 -9.19
C ARG A 58 13.95 -19.98 -7.75
N ALA A 59 15.19 -19.78 -7.32
CA ALA A 59 15.63 -20.10 -5.96
C ALA A 59 14.88 -19.27 -4.90
N THR A 60 14.64 -17.99 -5.17
CA THR A 60 13.99 -17.06 -4.21
C THR A 60 12.47 -17.03 -4.27
N ILE A 61 11.84 -17.85 -5.12
CA ILE A 61 10.40 -17.73 -5.36
C ILE A 61 9.54 -18.00 -4.12
N HIS A 62 9.99 -18.93 -3.28
CA HIS A 62 9.32 -19.24 -2.01
C HIS A 62 9.44 -18.08 -1.03
N VAL A 63 10.60 -17.42 -0.97
CA VAL A 63 10.83 -16.21 -0.17
C VAL A 63 9.92 -15.09 -0.63
N GLN A 64 9.80 -14.88 -1.94
CA GLN A 64 8.89 -13.88 -2.50
C GLN A 64 7.44 -14.15 -2.06
N GLY A 65 6.97 -15.40 -2.18
CA GLY A 65 5.64 -15.78 -1.72
C GLY A 65 5.45 -15.61 -0.21
N GLN A 66 6.46 -15.91 0.62
CA GLN A 66 6.44 -15.67 2.07
C GLN A 66 6.37 -14.18 2.43
N ARG A 67 7.05 -13.30 1.68
CA ARG A 67 6.97 -11.84 1.88
C ARG A 67 5.61 -11.25 1.53
N ILE A 68 4.88 -11.91 0.63
CA ILE A 68 3.51 -11.54 0.25
C ILE A 68 2.49 -12.14 1.22
N ASP A 69 2.84 -13.19 1.97
CA ASP A 69 1.97 -13.74 2.99
C ASP A 69 1.70 -12.68 4.08
N ASN A 70 0.42 -12.53 4.42
CA ASN A 70 -0.06 -11.61 5.44
C ASN A 70 0.13 -10.10 5.14
N ILE A 71 0.32 -9.71 3.88
CA ILE A 71 0.36 -8.29 3.51
C ILE A 71 -1.01 -7.62 3.67
N THR A 72 -1.00 -6.29 3.89
CA THR A 72 -2.18 -5.46 3.66
C THR A 72 -2.19 -4.97 2.21
N VAL A 73 -3.32 -5.15 1.55
CA VAL A 73 -3.59 -4.70 0.19
C VAL A 73 -4.53 -3.51 0.27
N TYR A 74 -4.02 -2.35 -0.16
CA TYR A 74 -4.79 -1.12 -0.26
C TYR A 74 -5.57 -1.08 -1.58
N PRO A 75 -6.79 -0.52 -1.61
CA PRO A 75 -7.66 -0.50 -2.79
C PRO A 75 -7.26 0.57 -3.78
N ARG A 76 -6.00 0.51 -4.22
CA ARG A 76 -5.44 1.37 -5.25
C ARG A 76 -4.93 0.54 -6.41
N LEU A 77 -5.08 1.10 -7.62
CA LEU A 77 -4.62 0.48 -8.85
C LEU A 77 -3.14 0.09 -8.78
N ALA A 78 -2.29 0.97 -8.26
CA ALA A 78 -0.86 0.72 -8.10
C ALA A 78 -0.57 -0.47 -7.15
N CYS A 79 -1.25 -0.54 -6.00
CA CYS A 79 -1.09 -1.63 -5.03
C CYS A 79 -1.55 -2.96 -5.61
N MET A 80 -2.70 -2.99 -6.28
CA MET A 80 -3.23 -4.20 -6.92
C MET A 80 -2.35 -4.66 -8.09
N LYS A 81 -1.80 -3.73 -8.89
CA LYS A 81 -0.86 -4.06 -9.98
C LYS A 81 0.43 -4.64 -9.42
N ALA A 82 0.98 -4.03 -8.36
CA ALA A 82 2.19 -4.53 -7.70
C ALA A 82 1.99 -5.95 -7.15
N LEU A 83 0.86 -6.20 -6.48
CA LEU A 83 0.52 -7.53 -5.98
C LEU A 83 0.39 -8.54 -7.13
N LEU A 84 -0.37 -8.23 -8.19
CA LEU A 84 -0.50 -9.09 -9.36
C LEU A 84 0.85 -9.41 -10.01
N GLY A 85 1.74 -8.41 -10.13
CA GLY A 85 3.09 -8.62 -10.63
C GLY A 85 3.90 -9.56 -9.71
N ALA A 86 3.75 -9.40 -8.40
CA ALA A 86 4.43 -10.23 -7.41
C ALA A 86 3.93 -11.68 -7.36
N VAL A 87 2.68 -11.94 -7.78
CA VAL A 87 2.08 -13.29 -7.85
C VAL A 87 1.84 -13.74 -9.30
N GLN A 88 2.50 -13.10 -10.26
CA GLN A 88 2.42 -13.49 -11.67
C GLN A 88 3.01 -14.89 -11.89
N ASP A 89 4.00 -15.27 -11.09
CA ASP A 89 4.49 -16.64 -11.03
C ASP A 89 3.64 -17.45 -10.05
N GLU A 90 2.92 -18.44 -10.56
CA GLU A 90 2.02 -19.30 -9.78
C GLU A 90 2.76 -20.02 -8.63
N MET A 91 4.06 -20.26 -8.77
CA MET A 91 4.85 -20.89 -7.72
C MET A 91 5.03 -19.97 -6.51
N ALA A 92 5.08 -18.65 -6.68
CA ALA A 92 5.09 -17.70 -5.57
C ALA A 92 3.72 -17.69 -4.86
N GLY A 93 2.64 -17.68 -5.65
CA GLY A 93 1.26 -17.67 -5.14
C GLY A 93 0.90 -18.88 -4.26
N LYS A 94 1.56 -20.04 -4.46
CA LYS A 94 1.39 -21.24 -3.61
C LYS A 94 1.81 -21.04 -2.16
N TYR A 95 2.68 -20.08 -1.86
CA TYR A 95 3.16 -19.81 -0.50
C TYR A 95 2.31 -18.77 0.24
N VAL A 96 1.45 -18.05 -0.47
CA VAL A 96 0.54 -17.06 0.13
C VAL A 96 -0.69 -17.78 0.69
N ARG A 97 -0.87 -17.69 2.01
CA ARG A 97 -1.96 -18.31 2.75
C ARG A 97 -2.93 -17.28 3.31
N ASN A 98 -2.45 -16.07 3.56
CA ASN A 98 -3.23 -15.00 4.18
C ASN A 98 -2.99 -13.71 3.42
N ILE A 99 -4.07 -12.95 3.21
CA ILE A 99 -3.98 -11.55 2.77
C ILE A 99 -4.92 -10.73 3.63
N THR A 100 -4.57 -9.46 3.83
CA THR A 100 -5.46 -8.48 4.45
C THR A 100 -5.90 -7.49 3.38
N LEU A 101 -7.20 -7.29 3.22
CA LEU A 101 -7.78 -6.27 2.36
C LEU A 101 -8.24 -5.10 3.21
N LEU A 102 -7.84 -3.89 2.82
CA LEU A 102 -8.40 -2.68 3.40
C LEU A 102 -9.77 -2.39 2.75
N ALA A 103 -10.78 -2.26 3.59
CA ALA A 103 -12.17 -2.04 3.18
C ALA A 103 -12.54 -0.55 3.02
N GLU A 104 -11.56 0.35 3.07
CA GLU A 104 -11.72 1.81 2.96
C GLU A 104 -10.79 2.37 1.89
N GLY A 105 -11.28 3.35 1.15
CA GLY A 105 -10.57 4.04 0.08
C GLY A 105 -10.46 5.54 0.36
N LEU A 106 -9.92 6.29 -0.60
CA LEU A 106 -10.05 7.74 -0.59
C LEU A 106 -11.53 8.09 -0.82
N LYS A 107 -12.10 8.89 0.08
CA LYS A 107 -13.50 9.31 0.06
C LYS A 107 -13.60 10.69 -0.60
N GLU A 108 -14.58 10.94 -1.46
CA GLU A 108 -14.87 12.31 -1.93
C GLU A 108 -15.21 13.24 -0.76
N HIS A 109 -14.72 14.48 -0.80
CA HIS A 109 -15.05 15.47 0.21
C HIS A 109 -16.56 15.79 0.13
N GLU A 110 -17.26 15.65 1.25
CA GLU A 110 -18.65 16.09 1.38
C GLU A 110 -18.72 17.63 1.37
N PHE A 111 -19.90 18.18 1.03
CA PHE A 111 -20.14 19.62 1.16
C PHE A 111 -19.95 20.01 2.63
N GLY A 112 -19.25 21.13 2.91
CA GLY A 112 -18.90 21.52 4.29
C GLY A 112 -17.61 20.89 4.85
N TYR A 113 -16.79 20.26 4.01
CA TYR A 113 -15.57 19.55 4.38
C TYR A 113 -14.57 20.29 5.29
N ASP A 114 -14.53 21.62 5.22
CA ASP A 114 -13.69 22.44 6.10
C ASP A 114 -13.99 22.16 7.59
N TRP A 115 -15.23 21.75 7.91
CA TRP A 115 -15.63 21.34 9.26
C TRP A 115 -14.93 20.08 9.76
N ALA A 116 -14.51 19.16 8.87
CA ALA A 116 -13.79 17.97 9.31
C ALA A 116 -12.41 18.32 9.92
N TRP A 117 -11.81 19.41 9.45
CA TRP A 117 -10.61 19.98 10.05
C TRP A 117 -10.92 20.80 11.31
N GLU A 118 -12.05 21.49 11.37
CA GLU A 118 -12.53 22.17 12.59
C GLU A 118 -12.84 21.16 13.71
N ASP A 119 -13.42 20.02 13.39
CA ASP A 119 -13.62 18.92 14.33
C ASP A 119 -12.27 18.43 14.86
N LEU A 120 -11.29 18.19 13.98
CA LEU A 120 -9.94 17.84 14.43
C LEU A 120 -9.33 18.92 15.34
N GLN A 121 -9.63 20.20 15.06
CA GLN A 121 -9.21 21.31 15.90
C GLN A 121 -9.85 21.25 17.30
N ILE A 122 -11.17 21.05 17.36
CA ILE A 122 -11.96 21.01 18.60
C ILE A 122 -11.60 19.77 19.42
N TRP A 123 -11.63 18.58 18.82
CA TRP A 123 -11.35 17.31 19.49
C TRP A 123 -9.87 17.17 19.84
N GLY A 124 -8.98 17.65 18.98
CA GLY A 124 -7.54 17.61 19.22
C GLY A 124 -7.02 18.72 20.13
N GLY A 125 -7.85 19.71 20.49
CA GLY A 125 -7.43 20.88 21.25
C GLY A 125 -6.33 21.68 20.52
N LEU A 126 -6.40 21.74 19.20
CA LEU A 126 -5.40 22.35 18.34
C LEU A 126 -5.74 23.82 18.05
N GLU A 127 -4.74 24.62 17.74
CA GLU A 127 -4.93 25.97 17.21
C GLU A 127 -4.24 26.07 15.86
N PHE A 128 -5.02 26.28 14.80
CA PHE A 128 -4.46 26.44 13.45
C PHE A 128 -3.90 27.84 13.29
N CYS A 129 -2.67 27.94 12.77
CA CYS A 129 -2.13 29.21 12.29
C CYS A 129 -2.47 29.43 10.81
N ASN A 130 -2.23 30.65 10.32
CA ASN A 130 -2.49 31.00 8.91
C ASN A 130 -1.67 30.14 7.93
N GLU A 131 -0.47 29.73 8.34
CA GLU A 131 0.37 28.80 7.59
C GLU A 131 -0.26 27.40 7.50
N ASP A 132 -0.85 26.90 8.59
CA ASP A 132 -1.55 25.60 8.60
C ASP A 132 -2.73 25.60 7.65
N VAL A 133 -3.53 26.67 7.61
CA VAL A 133 -4.65 26.80 6.67
C VAL A 133 -4.19 26.67 5.22
N LYS A 134 -3.04 27.26 4.87
CA LYS A 134 -2.47 27.11 3.52
C LYS A 134 -2.06 25.66 3.25
N ILE A 135 -1.46 24.98 4.22
CA ILE A 135 -1.03 23.58 4.09
C ILE A 135 -2.24 22.65 3.98
N ILE A 136 -3.28 22.86 4.80
CA ILE A 136 -4.56 22.14 4.74
C ILE A 136 -5.18 22.29 3.34
N ASN A 137 -5.23 23.51 2.80
CA ASN A 137 -5.75 23.73 1.44
C ASN A 137 -4.92 22.98 0.38
N MET A 138 -3.60 22.92 0.54
CA MET A 138 -2.74 22.13 -0.35
C MET A 138 -2.99 20.62 -0.22
N ILE A 139 -3.20 20.12 1.01
CA ILE A 139 -3.55 18.72 1.27
C ILE A 139 -4.90 18.38 0.61
N ASN A 140 -5.91 19.23 0.80
CA ASN A 140 -7.25 19.02 0.26
C ASN A 140 -7.24 19.05 -1.29
N ALA A 141 -6.49 19.96 -1.90
CA ALA A 141 -6.31 19.98 -3.35
C ALA A 141 -5.63 18.70 -3.86
N ALA A 142 -4.54 18.28 -3.20
CA ALA A 142 -3.82 17.05 -3.53
C ALA A 142 -4.69 15.79 -3.38
N HIS A 143 -5.55 15.76 -2.35
CA HIS A 143 -6.52 14.69 -2.15
C HIS A 143 -7.55 14.66 -3.27
N SER A 144 -8.15 15.80 -3.62
CA SER A 144 -9.13 15.91 -4.69
C SER A 144 -8.58 15.39 -6.03
N ASP A 145 -7.35 15.80 -6.38
CA ASP A 145 -6.67 15.31 -7.59
C ASP A 145 -6.47 13.78 -7.56
N ASP A 146 -6.05 13.23 -6.41
CA ASP A 146 -5.86 11.78 -6.23
C ASP A 146 -7.19 11.01 -6.23
N VAL A 147 -8.27 11.56 -5.67
CA VAL A 147 -9.62 10.98 -5.75
C VAL A 147 -10.08 10.94 -7.19
N MET A 148 -9.93 12.03 -7.95
CA MET A 148 -10.28 12.03 -9.37
C MET A 148 -9.45 11.01 -10.16
N ALA A 149 -8.14 10.90 -9.88
CA ALA A 149 -7.25 9.99 -10.61
C ALA A 149 -7.47 8.50 -10.26
N ASN A 150 -7.92 8.19 -9.03
CA ASN A 150 -8.07 6.80 -8.56
C ASN A 150 -9.53 6.37 -8.39
N GLY A 151 -10.50 7.28 -8.42
CA GLY A 151 -11.92 7.01 -8.16
C GLY A 151 -12.50 6.02 -9.17
N ASP A 152 -12.13 6.17 -10.44
CA ASP A 152 -12.51 5.27 -11.53
C ASP A 152 -12.14 3.82 -11.24
N PHE A 153 -11.01 3.56 -10.58
CA PHE A 153 -10.55 2.20 -10.32
C PHE A 153 -11.55 1.37 -9.50
N ILE A 154 -12.17 2.00 -8.50
CA ILE A 154 -13.17 1.35 -7.66
C ILE A 154 -14.50 1.35 -8.40
N ILE A 155 -14.94 2.52 -8.86
CA ILE A 155 -16.30 2.76 -9.33
C ILE A 155 -16.59 2.08 -10.68
N SER A 156 -15.57 1.85 -11.52
CA SER A 156 -15.71 1.10 -12.77
C SER A 156 -15.80 -0.42 -12.57
N GLY A 157 -15.53 -0.92 -11.35
CA GLY A 157 -15.41 -2.35 -11.06
C GLY A 157 -14.06 -2.97 -11.50
N GLU A 158 -13.06 -2.15 -11.83
CA GLU A 158 -11.69 -2.61 -12.07
C GLU A 158 -11.09 -3.24 -10.81
N TYR A 159 -11.33 -2.67 -9.63
CA TYR A 159 -10.93 -3.25 -8.35
C TYR A 159 -11.36 -4.72 -8.22
N ARG A 160 -12.66 -5.00 -8.40
CA ARG A 160 -13.23 -6.35 -8.42
C ARG A 160 -12.55 -7.26 -9.44
N THR A 161 -12.26 -6.73 -10.63
CA THR A 161 -11.61 -7.49 -11.71
C THR A 161 -10.18 -7.88 -11.33
N MET A 162 -9.40 -6.93 -10.80
CA MET A 162 -8.05 -7.20 -10.33
C MET A 162 -8.01 -8.11 -9.11
N LEU A 163 -8.94 -7.93 -8.17
CA LEU A 163 -9.08 -8.81 -7.01
C LEU A 163 -9.40 -10.25 -7.43
N THR A 164 -10.28 -10.43 -8.43
CA THR A 164 -10.54 -11.75 -9.01
C THR A 164 -9.25 -12.38 -9.56
N ALA A 165 -8.48 -11.61 -10.33
CA ALA A 165 -7.23 -12.08 -10.91
C ALA A 165 -6.20 -12.43 -9.84
N VAL A 166 -6.08 -11.62 -8.77
CA VAL A 166 -5.21 -11.93 -7.62
C VAL A 166 -5.62 -13.25 -7.01
N LEU A 167 -6.90 -13.40 -6.63
CA LEU A 167 -7.39 -14.60 -5.95
C LEU A 167 -7.20 -15.88 -6.78
N GLN A 168 -7.34 -15.80 -8.11
CA GLN A 168 -7.04 -16.93 -9.01
C GLN A 168 -5.57 -17.36 -8.97
N ARG A 169 -4.65 -16.45 -8.64
CA ARG A 169 -3.20 -16.73 -8.54
C ARG A 169 -2.76 -17.19 -7.15
N LEU A 170 -3.67 -17.25 -6.17
CA LEU A 170 -3.38 -17.69 -4.79
C LEU A 170 -4.08 -19.01 -4.48
N PRO A 171 -3.63 -20.15 -5.06
CA PRO A 171 -4.35 -21.43 -4.97
C PRO A 171 -4.43 -21.98 -3.54
N ASN A 172 -3.51 -21.59 -2.65
CA ASN A 172 -3.42 -22.05 -1.27
C ASN A 172 -3.91 -20.99 -0.26
N LEU A 173 -4.61 -19.96 -0.72
CA LEU A 173 -5.15 -18.93 0.15
C LEU A 173 -6.17 -19.53 1.13
N ARG A 174 -5.92 -19.34 2.42
CA ARG A 174 -6.73 -19.86 3.53
C ARG A 174 -7.59 -18.79 4.15
N THR A 175 -7.09 -17.55 4.26
CA THR A 175 -7.78 -16.48 4.97
C THR A 175 -7.66 -15.14 4.24
N ILE A 176 -8.78 -14.45 4.14
CA ILE A 176 -8.88 -13.06 3.71
C ILE A 176 -9.35 -12.26 4.92
N THR A 177 -8.46 -11.48 5.50
CA THR A 177 -8.80 -10.55 6.58
C THR A 177 -9.28 -9.25 5.97
N CYS A 178 -10.45 -8.76 6.35
CA CYS A 178 -10.96 -7.46 5.95
C CYS A 178 -10.89 -6.54 7.17
N ARG A 179 -10.29 -5.36 7.00
CA ARG A 179 -10.18 -4.37 8.08
C ARG A 179 -10.38 -2.95 7.55
N LYS A 180 -10.68 -2.05 8.47
CA LYS A 180 -10.63 -0.60 8.25
C LYS A 180 -9.23 -0.04 8.54
N LEU A 181 -9.02 1.22 8.20
CA LEU A 181 -7.77 1.93 8.43
C LEU A 181 -7.56 2.08 9.95
N ALA A 182 -6.36 1.81 10.45
CA ALA A 182 -6.02 2.03 11.85
C ALA A 182 -5.81 3.53 12.13
N ALA A 183 -5.96 3.96 13.39
CA ALA A 183 -5.70 5.35 13.77
C ALA A 183 -4.27 5.74 13.36
N GLY A 184 -4.15 6.88 12.68
CA GLY A 184 -2.86 7.37 12.18
C GLY A 184 -2.27 6.64 10.97
N GLU A 185 -2.89 5.54 10.52
CA GLU A 185 -2.50 4.86 9.29
C GLU A 185 -2.97 5.67 8.07
N GLN A 186 -2.14 5.73 7.04
CA GLN A 186 -2.45 6.43 5.79
C GLN A 186 -2.41 5.43 4.63
N ILE A 187 -3.35 5.55 3.68
CA ILE A 187 -3.28 4.78 2.44
C ILE A 187 -2.05 5.24 1.64
N PRO A 188 -1.14 4.34 1.24
CA PRO A 188 0.10 4.74 0.60
C PRO A 188 -0.11 5.34 -0.80
N GLY A 189 0.74 6.33 -1.08
CA GLY A 189 1.04 6.82 -2.43
C GLY A 189 0.16 7.93 -2.96
N TRP A 190 -0.79 8.49 -2.19
CA TRP A 190 -1.45 9.73 -2.59
C TRP A 190 -0.61 10.91 -2.09
N SER A 191 -0.66 12.01 -2.83
CA SER A 191 0.35 13.07 -2.78
C SER A 191 0.31 13.92 -1.50
N GLY A 192 -0.86 14.04 -0.87
CA GLY A 192 -1.04 14.88 0.34
C GLY A 192 -0.45 14.30 1.62
N VAL A 193 -0.17 12.99 1.72
CA VAL A 193 0.39 12.38 2.96
C VAL A 193 1.68 13.06 3.41
N LYS A 194 2.53 13.44 2.45
CA LYS A 194 3.84 14.09 2.74
C LYS A 194 3.71 15.53 3.22
N LEU A 195 2.53 16.13 3.07
CA LEU A 195 2.28 17.51 3.48
C LEU A 195 1.84 17.58 4.95
N PHE A 196 1.38 16.48 5.55
CA PHE A 196 1.02 16.45 6.97
C PHE A 196 2.17 16.87 7.88
N GLU A 197 3.41 16.43 7.58
CA GLU A 197 4.61 16.80 8.33
C GLU A 197 4.90 18.31 8.40
N LYS A 198 4.23 19.11 7.55
CA LYS A 198 4.38 20.57 7.53
C LYS A 198 3.41 21.28 8.46
N LEU A 199 2.36 20.61 8.93
CA LEU A 199 1.40 21.19 9.86
C LEU A 199 2.09 21.44 11.21
N SER A 200 1.85 22.60 11.81
CA SER A 200 2.44 23.01 13.08
C SER A 200 2.12 22.04 14.23
N PHE A 201 0.99 21.35 14.13
CA PHE A 201 0.47 20.38 15.09
C PHE A 201 0.70 18.92 14.68
N TYR A 202 1.52 18.67 13.66
CA TYR A 202 1.79 17.30 13.21
C TYR A 202 2.38 16.44 14.33
N CYS A 203 1.85 15.23 14.45
CA CYS A 203 2.41 14.18 15.29
C CYS A 203 2.37 12.84 14.55
N ASP A 204 3.32 11.95 14.88
CA ASP A 204 3.29 10.58 14.39
C ASP A 204 1.99 9.91 14.80
N GLY A 205 1.22 9.48 13.81
CA GLY A 205 -0.10 8.86 14.03
C GLY A 205 -1.27 9.84 14.10
N LEU A 206 -1.12 11.08 13.62
CA LEU A 206 -2.24 12.02 13.44
C LEU A 206 -3.42 11.34 12.73
N ASP A 207 -4.56 11.23 13.41
CA ASP A 207 -5.72 10.52 12.90
C ASP A 207 -6.56 11.41 11.98
N THR A 208 -6.35 11.24 10.66
CA THR A 208 -7.09 11.94 9.61
C THR A 208 -8.09 11.03 8.92
N ARG A 209 -8.49 9.91 9.56
CA ARG A 209 -9.36 8.89 8.95
C ARG A 209 -10.69 9.46 8.48
N HIS A 210 -11.37 10.17 9.36
CA HIS A 210 -12.66 10.79 9.10
C HIS A 210 -12.62 11.86 8.01
N ILE A 211 -11.44 12.43 7.80
CA ILE A 211 -11.21 13.53 6.88
C ILE A 211 -11.07 12.92 5.48
N PHE A 212 -10.15 11.99 5.24
CA PHE A 212 -9.81 11.57 3.87
C PHE A 212 -10.34 10.22 3.41
N TYR A 213 -10.81 9.39 4.33
CA TYR A 213 -11.04 7.98 4.08
C TYR A 213 -12.45 7.54 4.43
N GLY A 214 -12.94 6.52 3.73
CA GLY A 214 -14.28 6.01 3.96
C GLY A 214 -14.55 4.72 3.22
N ASP A 215 -15.67 4.11 3.60
CA ASP A 215 -16.25 3.01 2.85
C ASP A 215 -16.71 3.53 1.49
N TRP A 216 -16.55 2.74 0.42
CA TRP A 216 -17.14 3.08 -0.86
C TRP A 216 -18.41 2.29 -1.11
N MET A 217 -19.39 3.00 -1.67
CA MET A 217 -20.57 2.43 -2.28
C MET A 217 -20.83 3.17 -3.58
N TYR A 218 -20.99 2.44 -4.67
CA TYR A 218 -21.13 3.05 -5.98
C TYR A 218 -22.24 2.41 -6.80
N ASP A 219 -22.83 3.23 -7.65
CA ASP A 219 -23.81 2.85 -8.64
C ASP A 219 -23.14 2.07 -9.77
N THR A 220 -23.51 0.81 -9.93
CA THR A 220 -22.94 -0.07 -10.98
C THR A 220 -23.42 0.29 -12.38
N LEU A 221 -24.56 0.96 -12.52
CA LEU A 221 -25.12 1.41 -13.79
C LEU A 221 -24.47 2.71 -14.24
N HIS A 222 -24.46 3.71 -13.35
CA HIS A 222 -23.97 5.05 -13.64
C HIS A 222 -22.49 5.26 -13.34
N ARG A 223 -21.84 4.29 -12.68
CA ARG A 223 -20.42 4.35 -12.28
C ARG A 223 -20.11 5.65 -11.57
N ARG A 224 -20.87 5.94 -10.51
CA ARG A 224 -20.64 7.08 -9.62
C ARG A 224 -21.18 6.77 -8.22
N ILE A 225 -20.73 7.52 -7.23
CA ILE A 225 -21.33 7.45 -5.89
C ILE A 225 -22.71 8.11 -5.97
N THR A 226 -23.76 7.38 -5.63
CA THR A 226 -25.14 7.92 -5.55
C THR A 226 -25.76 7.77 -4.17
N HIS A 227 -25.03 7.14 -3.25
CA HIS A 227 -25.36 7.04 -1.84
C HIS A 227 -24.19 7.57 -1.03
N TYR A 228 -24.43 8.59 -0.23
CA TYR A 228 -23.42 9.19 0.64
C TYR A 228 -24.05 9.55 1.98
N ARG A 229 -23.23 9.69 3.02
CA ARG A 229 -23.70 10.27 4.27
C ARG A 229 -23.56 11.78 4.17
N ASP A 230 -24.52 12.52 4.70
CA ASP A 230 -24.38 13.97 4.81
C ASP A 230 -23.59 14.35 6.07
N GLU A 231 -23.46 15.67 6.27
CA GLU A 231 -22.82 16.29 7.42
C GLU A 231 -23.45 15.90 8.78
N PHE A 232 -24.69 15.38 8.79
CA PHE A 232 -25.39 14.91 9.99
C PHE A 232 -25.31 13.37 10.15
N GLY A 233 -24.66 12.68 9.22
CA GLY A 233 -24.51 11.23 9.18
C GLY A 233 -25.71 10.50 8.58
N ASP A 234 -26.69 11.22 8.04
CA ASP A 234 -27.86 10.65 7.40
C ASP A 234 -27.50 10.14 5.99
N LEU A 235 -27.98 8.95 5.65
CA LEU A 235 -27.73 8.37 4.33
C LEU A 235 -28.64 9.04 3.30
N ILE A 236 -28.05 9.83 2.42
CA ILE A 236 -28.72 10.41 1.26
C ILE A 236 -28.54 9.49 0.05
N SER A 237 -29.65 9.19 -0.61
CA SER A 237 -29.68 8.48 -1.89
C SER A 237 -30.17 9.43 -2.98
N GLU A 238 -29.40 9.58 -4.05
CA GLU A 238 -29.84 10.36 -5.21
C GLU A 238 -31.07 9.72 -5.88
N PRO A 239 -32.00 10.54 -6.41
CA PRO A 239 -33.10 10.03 -7.23
C PRO A 239 -32.55 9.29 -8.46
N ASP A 240 -33.23 8.21 -8.85
CA ASP A 240 -32.85 7.33 -9.97
C ASP A 240 -31.48 6.62 -9.81
N CYS A 241 -31.02 6.40 -8.57
CA CYS A 241 -29.84 5.58 -8.33
C CYS A 241 -30.05 4.13 -8.83
N GLY A 242 -29.07 3.63 -9.59
CA GLY A 242 -28.99 2.24 -10.01
C GLY A 242 -28.52 1.31 -8.88
N PRO A 243 -28.31 0.01 -9.18
CA PRO A 243 -27.88 -0.96 -8.18
C PRO A 243 -26.53 -0.58 -7.56
N GLN A 244 -26.48 -0.57 -6.24
CA GLN A 244 -25.28 -0.22 -5.48
C GLN A 244 -24.36 -1.45 -5.32
N ALA A 245 -23.05 -1.21 -5.35
CA ALA A 245 -22.02 -2.17 -4.98
C ALA A 245 -21.13 -1.59 -3.88
N SER A 246 -20.87 -2.40 -2.85
CA SER A 246 -19.93 -2.10 -1.77
C SER A 246 -18.65 -2.94 -1.89
N PHE A 247 -17.64 -2.63 -1.08
CA PHE A 247 -16.46 -3.49 -0.91
C PHE A 247 -16.82 -4.97 -0.66
N VAL A 248 -17.85 -5.23 0.16
CA VAL A 248 -18.26 -6.59 0.50
C VAL A 248 -18.84 -7.31 -0.72
N ASP A 249 -19.58 -6.59 -1.55
CA ASP A 249 -20.17 -7.15 -2.77
C ASP A 249 -19.10 -7.44 -3.81
N ASP A 250 -18.12 -6.55 -3.97
CA ASP A 250 -16.96 -6.77 -4.82
C ASP A 250 -16.15 -7.98 -4.35
N LEU A 251 -15.86 -8.09 -3.06
CA LEU A 251 -15.16 -9.23 -2.49
C LEU A 251 -15.92 -10.54 -2.76
N LYS A 252 -17.22 -10.59 -2.48
CA LYS A 252 -18.05 -11.78 -2.74
C LYS A 252 -18.03 -12.16 -4.22
N ALA A 253 -18.21 -11.18 -5.11
CA ALA A 253 -18.19 -11.40 -6.55
C ALA A 253 -16.83 -11.92 -7.02
N SER A 254 -15.73 -11.33 -6.55
CA SER A 254 -14.37 -11.77 -6.86
C SER A 254 -14.10 -13.17 -6.33
N MET A 255 -14.57 -13.51 -5.13
CA MET A 255 -14.41 -14.85 -4.57
C MET A 255 -15.17 -15.89 -5.38
N ASN A 256 -16.43 -15.61 -5.71
CA ASN A 256 -17.26 -16.51 -6.52
C ASN A 256 -16.65 -16.74 -7.91
N LYS A 257 -16.16 -15.67 -8.55
CA LYS A 257 -15.56 -15.74 -9.89
C LYS A 257 -14.17 -16.38 -9.92
N SER A 258 -13.38 -16.20 -8.87
CA SER A 258 -12.06 -16.83 -8.74
C SER A 258 -12.14 -18.29 -8.31
N GLY A 259 -13.25 -18.71 -7.70
CA GLY A 259 -13.42 -20.04 -7.12
C GLY A 259 -12.65 -20.24 -5.81
N THR A 260 -12.12 -19.17 -5.21
CA THR A 260 -11.42 -19.27 -3.93
C THR A 260 -12.37 -19.70 -2.81
N LYS A 261 -11.86 -20.52 -1.89
CA LYS A 261 -12.58 -21.00 -0.71
C LYS A 261 -11.99 -20.45 0.59
N ALA A 262 -11.17 -19.40 0.49
CA ALA A 262 -10.57 -18.78 1.66
C ALA A 262 -11.64 -18.29 2.64
N LYS A 263 -11.39 -18.48 3.94
CA LYS A 263 -12.26 -17.96 5.00
C LYS A 263 -12.13 -16.44 5.06
N VAL A 264 -13.25 -15.73 5.00
CA VAL A 264 -13.27 -14.27 5.22
C VAL A 264 -13.42 -13.99 6.71
N VAL A 265 -12.57 -13.10 7.23
CA VAL A 265 -12.62 -12.63 8.62
C VAL A 265 -12.70 -11.11 8.61
N PHE A 266 -13.74 -10.55 9.21
CA PHE A 266 -13.86 -9.10 9.40
C PHE A 266 -13.29 -8.72 10.76
N MET A 267 -12.30 -7.82 10.76
CA MET A 267 -11.78 -7.26 11.99
C MET A 267 -12.78 -6.25 12.57
N PRO A 268 -12.95 -6.19 13.89
CA PRO A 268 -13.77 -5.17 14.51
C PRO A 268 -13.24 -3.79 14.14
N VAL A 269 -14.17 -2.88 13.85
CA VAL A 269 -13.83 -1.46 13.72
C VAL A 269 -13.32 -1.00 15.07
N ALA A 270 -12.07 -0.54 15.14
CA ALA A 270 -11.61 0.18 16.32
C ALA A 270 -12.59 1.34 16.49
N LYS A 271 -13.39 1.31 17.56
CA LYS A 271 -14.27 2.44 17.87
C LYS A 271 -13.35 3.66 17.97
N TYR A 272 -13.80 4.76 17.39
CA TYR A 272 -13.22 6.06 17.71
C TYR A 272 -13.44 6.23 19.22
N GLU A 273 -12.42 5.90 20.01
CA GLU A 273 -12.46 6.19 21.43
C GLU A 273 -12.45 7.70 21.52
N SER A 274 -13.63 8.26 21.80
CA SER A 274 -13.79 9.63 22.26
C SER A 274 -12.96 9.75 23.55
N ALA A 275 -11.72 10.22 23.41
CA ALA A 275 -10.89 10.63 24.53
C ALA A 275 -11.40 11.96 25.08
#